data_AF-A0A8T9BW05-F1
#
_entry.id   AF-A0A8T9BW05-F1
#
_cell.length_a   1.000
_cell.length_b   1.000
_cell.length_c   1.000
_cell.angle_alpha   90.00
_cell.angle_beta   90.00
_cell.angle_gamma   90.00
#
_symmetry.space_group_name_H-M   'P 1'
#
loop_
_entity.id
_entity.type
_entity.pdbx_description
1 polymer ?
#
loop_
_entity_poly.entity_id
_entity_poly.type
_entity_poly.pdbx_seq_one_letter_code
_entity_poly.pdbx_strand_id
1 'polypeptide(L)'
;MSFQSVSEQLAALQEANQQLKTLIDRLATINFQPGSLPLDSDDDNVIAELAGEIAGMLKEQDEDFELLREEVIDLEEGRPGSELGQRKESLGLGVQRAVKELKTCEIAFRKAQIQAKRNLQAAQRAEKQLLLESYSQPRSSTSSPAPGTTAFPPRRKPRSEMTKEEREVNASSDVTAALRRTHDMMASELSRSQFAHDTLKESTAALAELSETYSTLDNLLSSSRNLLGTLLRSQKSDT
;
A
#
# COMPACT_ATOMS: atom_id res chain seq x y z
N MET A 1 -2.30 -27.23 28.82
CA MET A 1 -3.22 -26.21 28.29
C MET A 1 -4.63 -26.52 28.76
N SER A 2 -5.47 -25.53 29.06
CA SER A 2 -6.83 -25.78 29.52
C SER A 2 -7.80 -25.79 28.33
N PHE A 3 -8.89 -26.55 28.41
CA PHE A 3 -9.93 -26.55 27.38
C PHE A 3 -10.48 -25.14 27.09
N GLN A 4 -10.48 -24.28 28.13
CA GLN A 4 -10.94 -22.91 28.04
C GLN A 4 -10.05 -22.07 27.11
N SER A 5 -8.71 -22.18 27.23
CA SER A 5 -7.79 -21.41 26.39
C SER A 5 -7.92 -21.77 24.91
N VAL A 6 -8.02 -23.07 24.60
CA VAL A 6 -8.17 -23.56 23.22
C VAL A 6 -9.52 -23.12 22.63
N SER A 7 -10.58 -23.07 23.45
CA SER A 7 -11.88 -22.57 23.01
C SER A 7 -11.89 -21.06 22.72
N GLU A 8 -11.15 -20.28 23.51
CA GLU A 8 -10.99 -18.84 23.32
C GLU A 8 -10.16 -18.53 22.07
N GLN A 9 -9.06 -19.26 21.85
CA GLN A 9 -8.27 -19.17 20.62
C GLN A 9 -9.10 -19.54 19.38
N LEU A 10 -9.91 -20.60 19.44
CA LEU A 10 -10.82 -20.95 18.35
C LEU A 10 -11.80 -19.81 18.03
N ALA A 11 -12.37 -19.17 19.06
CA ALA A 11 -13.29 -18.05 18.87
C ALA A 11 -12.58 -16.84 18.23
N ALA A 12 -11.36 -16.53 18.67
CA ALA A 12 -10.55 -15.47 18.09
C ALA A 12 -10.22 -15.73 16.62
N LEU A 13 -9.82 -16.96 16.26
CA LEU A 13 -9.56 -17.34 14.87
C LEU A 13 -10.83 -17.35 14.01
N GLN A 14 -11.99 -17.65 14.59
CA GLN A 14 -13.27 -17.52 13.89
C GLN A 14 -13.63 -16.05 13.61
N GLU A 15 -13.38 -15.15 14.56
CA GLU A 15 -13.55 -13.70 14.35
C GLU A 15 -12.59 -13.18 13.28
N ALA A 16 -11.33 -13.60 13.32
CA ALA A 16 -10.33 -13.24 12.31
C ALA A 16 -10.71 -13.78 10.91
N ASN A 17 -11.33 -14.97 10.82
CA ASN A 17 -11.92 -15.46 9.56
C ASN A 17 -13.07 -14.59 9.05
N GLN A 18 -13.87 -13.99 9.94
CA GLN A 18 -14.93 -13.05 9.55
C GLN A 18 -14.32 -11.74 9.03
N GLN A 19 -13.29 -11.22 9.68
CA GLN A 19 -12.54 -10.05 9.20
C GLN A 19 -11.92 -10.32 7.83
N LEU A 20 -11.37 -11.51 7.60
CA LEU A 20 -10.84 -11.90 6.30
C LEU A 20 -11.92 -11.86 5.20
N LYS A 21 -13.13 -12.36 5.49
CA LYS A 21 -14.26 -12.30 4.56
C LYS A 21 -14.62 -10.85 4.19
N THR A 22 -14.64 -9.92 5.16
CA THR A 22 -14.95 -8.52 4.87
C THR A 22 -13.87 -7.84 4.02
N LEU A 23 -12.59 -8.15 4.25
CA LEU A 23 -11.49 -7.67 3.41
C LEU A 23 -11.55 -8.22 1.98
N ILE A 24 -11.87 -9.52 1.83
CA ILE A 24 -12.06 -10.14 0.51
C ILE A 24 -13.22 -9.49 -0.24
N ASP A 25 -14.34 -9.24 0.42
CA ASP A 25 -15.49 -8.56 -0.18
C ASP A 25 -15.14 -7.11 -0.56
N ARG A 26 -14.36 -6.42 0.28
CA ARG A 26 -13.82 -5.10 -0.03
C ARG A 26 -12.96 -5.15 -1.29
N LEU A 27 -12.03 -6.12 -1.42
CA LEU A 27 -11.21 -6.31 -2.61
C LEU A 27 -12.07 -6.51 -3.87
N ALA A 28 -13.12 -7.33 -3.78
CA ALA A 28 -14.00 -7.64 -4.90
C ALA A 28 -14.85 -6.44 -5.36
N THR A 29 -15.17 -5.51 -4.44
CA THR A 29 -16.05 -4.37 -4.67
C THR A 29 -15.31 -3.05 -4.92
N ILE A 30 -13.97 -3.05 -4.96
CA ILE A 30 -13.19 -1.85 -5.31
C ILE A 30 -13.61 -1.38 -6.71
N ASN A 31 -14.09 -0.14 -6.76
CA ASN A 31 -14.41 0.58 -7.99
C ASN A 31 -13.38 1.71 -8.17
N PHE A 32 -12.85 1.80 -9.39
CA PHE A 32 -11.89 2.84 -9.76
C PHE A 32 -12.62 3.97 -10.46
N GLN A 33 -12.44 5.19 -9.97
CA GLN A 33 -12.95 6.37 -10.64
C GLN A 33 -12.05 6.67 -11.86
N PRO A 34 -12.64 6.98 -13.04
CA PRO A 34 -11.86 7.38 -14.20
C PRO A 34 -10.98 8.60 -13.87
N GLY A 35 -9.67 8.50 -14.10
CA GLY A 35 -8.72 9.60 -13.86
C GLY A 35 -8.03 9.61 -12.49
N SER A 36 -8.33 8.68 -11.57
CA SER A 36 -7.66 8.58 -10.26
C SER A 36 -6.47 7.61 -10.23
N LEU A 37 -6.15 6.97 -11.37
CA LEU A 37 -5.09 5.96 -11.47
C LEU A 37 -4.03 6.40 -12.48
N PRO A 38 -2.75 6.51 -12.09
CA PRO A 38 -1.67 6.68 -13.04
C PRO A 38 -1.61 5.47 -14.00
N LEU A 39 -1.42 5.74 -15.30
CA LEU A 39 -1.40 4.71 -16.35
C LEU A 39 -0.21 3.73 -16.25
N ASP A 40 0.74 3.96 -15.33
CA ASP A 40 2.05 3.30 -15.30
C ASP A 40 2.48 2.80 -13.91
N SER A 41 1.61 2.87 -12.89
CA SER A 41 1.93 2.42 -11.53
C SER A 41 1.17 1.14 -11.19
N ASP A 42 1.72 -0.01 -11.59
CA ASP A 42 1.21 -1.33 -11.20
C ASP A 42 1.47 -1.62 -9.70
N ASP A 43 2.42 -0.93 -9.06
CA ASP A 43 2.94 -1.25 -7.72
C ASP A 43 2.35 -0.41 -6.56
N ASP A 44 1.93 0.85 -6.78
CA ASP A 44 1.36 1.73 -5.72
C ASP A 44 -0.16 1.58 -5.56
N ASN A 45 -0.71 0.47 -6.05
CA ASN A 45 -2.14 0.30 -6.16
C ASN A 45 -2.70 -0.21 -4.83
N VAL A 46 -3.71 0.46 -4.28
CA VAL A 46 -4.49 0.05 -3.08
C VAL A 46 -4.91 -1.44 -3.14
N ILE A 47 -5.07 -1.99 -4.35
CA ILE A 47 -5.31 -3.42 -4.59
C ILE A 47 -4.14 -4.29 -4.11
N ALA A 48 -2.90 -3.92 -4.44
CA ALA A 48 -1.70 -4.69 -4.14
C ALA A 48 -1.43 -4.72 -2.63
N GLU A 49 -1.59 -3.57 -1.95
CA GLU A 49 -1.51 -3.50 -0.48
C GLU A 49 -2.56 -4.38 0.18
N LEU A 50 -3.83 -4.22 -0.19
CA LEU A 50 -4.93 -4.99 0.41
C LEU A 50 -4.84 -6.48 0.06
N ALA A 51 -4.35 -6.83 -1.13
CA ALA A 51 -4.07 -8.22 -1.48
C ALA A 51 -2.89 -8.80 -0.69
N GLY A 52 -1.86 -8.00 -0.41
CA GLY A 52 -0.73 -8.37 0.45
C GLY A 52 -1.17 -8.60 1.89
N GLU A 53 -2.00 -7.72 2.44
CA GLU A 53 -2.59 -7.86 3.78
C GLU A 53 -3.42 -9.14 3.90
N ILE A 54 -4.35 -9.38 2.96
CA ILE A 54 -5.16 -10.60 2.94
C ILE A 54 -4.30 -11.86 2.82
N ALA A 55 -3.27 -11.83 1.96
CA ALA A 55 -2.37 -12.98 1.79
C ALA A 55 -1.54 -13.25 3.06
N GLY A 56 -1.10 -12.20 3.77
CA GLY A 56 -0.42 -12.30 5.06
C GLY A 56 -1.33 -12.93 6.12
N MET A 57 -2.54 -12.40 6.29
CA MET A 57 -3.53 -12.92 7.24
C MET A 57 -3.93 -14.37 6.94
N LEU A 58 -4.10 -14.73 5.68
CA LEU A 58 -4.38 -16.12 5.26
C LEU A 58 -3.28 -17.07 5.73
N LYS A 59 -2.01 -16.66 5.57
CA LYS A 59 -0.87 -17.47 5.95
C LYS A 59 -0.75 -17.61 7.47
N GLU A 60 -0.86 -16.50 8.20
CA GLU A 60 -0.85 -16.47 9.66
C GLU A 60 -1.97 -17.36 10.24
N GLN A 61 -3.19 -17.26 9.69
CA GLN A 61 -4.30 -18.09 10.13
C GLN A 61 -4.10 -19.58 9.82
N ASP A 62 -3.51 -19.96 8.68
CA ASP A 62 -3.23 -21.37 8.37
C ASP A 62 -2.23 -21.95 9.39
N GLU A 63 -1.18 -21.18 9.72
CA GLU A 63 -0.19 -21.53 10.78
C GLU A 63 -0.86 -21.65 12.16
N ASP A 64 -1.71 -20.69 12.55
CA ASP A 64 -2.43 -20.71 13.83
C ASP A 64 -3.42 -21.87 13.94
N PHE A 65 -4.10 -22.24 12.85
CA PHE A 65 -4.99 -23.41 12.83
C PHE A 65 -4.22 -24.73 12.86
N GLU A 66 -3.02 -24.79 12.28
CA GLU A 66 -2.14 -25.94 12.44
C GLU A 66 -1.72 -26.11 13.90
N LEU A 67 -1.28 -25.03 14.55
CA LEU A 67 -0.95 -25.04 15.98
C LEU A 67 -2.16 -25.42 16.84
N LEU A 68 -3.33 -24.84 16.58
CA LEU A 68 -4.54 -25.14 17.34
C LEU A 68 -4.98 -26.61 17.19
N ARG A 69 -4.72 -27.24 16.03
CA ARG A 69 -4.97 -28.68 15.84
C ARG A 69 -4.05 -29.52 16.70
N GLU A 70 -2.76 -29.18 16.76
CA GLU A 70 -1.79 -29.84 17.64
C GLU A 70 -2.19 -29.68 19.10
N GLU A 71 -2.56 -28.46 19.51
CA GLU A 71 -3.03 -28.20 20.87
C GLU A 71 -4.27 -29.02 21.22
N VAL A 72 -5.24 -29.16 20.30
CA VAL A 72 -6.41 -30.03 20.50
C VAL A 72 -5.99 -31.49 20.64
N ILE A 73 -5.03 -31.96 19.84
CA ILE A 73 -4.53 -33.35 19.94
C ILE A 73 -3.89 -33.60 21.30
N ASP A 74 -3.11 -32.65 21.81
CA ASP A 74 -2.40 -32.74 23.09
C ASP A 74 -3.29 -32.60 24.32
N LEU A 75 -4.55 -32.17 24.16
CA LEU A 75 -5.51 -32.15 25.27
C LEU A 75 -5.78 -33.56 25.79
N GLU A 76 -5.70 -33.72 27.12
CA GLU A 76 -5.96 -34.99 27.78
C GLU A 76 -7.34 -35.54 27.42
N GLU A 77 -7.34 -36.72 26.82
CA GLU A 77 -8.55 -37.49 26.60
C GLU A 77 -8.91 -38.19 27.91
N GLY A 78 -10.01 -37.79 28.53
CA GLY A 78 -10.62 -38.61 29.58
C GLY A 78 -10.99 -40.00 29.06
N ARG A 79 -11.54 -40.86 29.93
CA ARG A 79 -12.07 -42.17 29.49
C ARG A 79 -13.00 -42.01 28.27
N PRO A 80 -12.97 -42.94 27.30
CA PRO A 80 -13.86 -42.87 26.14
C PRO A 80 -15.32 -42.81 26.60
N GLY A 81 -16.05 -41.78 26.14
CA GLY A 81 -17.42 -41.47 26.59
C GLY A 81 -17.53 -40.50 27.78
N SER A 82 -16.41 -40.01 28.33
CA SER A 82 -16.39 -38.96 29.35
C SER A 82 -16.78 -37.59 28.76
N GLU A 83 -17.33 -36.70 29.58
CA GLU A 83 -17.65 -35.31 29.21
C GLU A 83 -16.45 -34.57 28.62
N LEU A 84 -15.23 -34.87 29.09
CA LEU A 84 -13.99 -34.29 28.55
C LEU A 84 -13.69 -34.78 27.12
N GLY A 85 -13.99 -36.04 26.82
CA GLY A 85 -13.85 -36.59 25.47
C GLY A 85 -14.84 -35.96 24.50
N GLN A 86 -16.10 -35.78 24.93
CA GLN A 86 -17.12 -35.09 24.12
C GLN A 86 -16.76 -33.62 23.87
N ARG A 87 -16.21 -32.92 24.87
CA ARG A 87 -15.72 -31.54 24.70
C ARG A 87 -14.55 -31.47 23.71
N LYS A 88 -13.59 -32.38 23.80
CA LYS A 88 -12.47 -32.46 22.84
C LYS A 88 -12.98 -32.74 21.42
N GLU A 89 -13.91 -33.68 21.26
CA GLU A 89 -14.51 -34.00 19.97
C GLU A 89 -15.27 -32.80 19.39
N SER A 90 -16.11 -32.15 20.18
CA SER A 90 -16.82 -30.93 19.76
C SER A 90 -15.86 -29.81 19.35
N LEU A 91 -14.77 -29.64 20.08
CA LEU A 91 -13.75 -28.63 19.78
C LEU A 91 -13.00 -28.98 18.49
N GLY A 92 -12.61 -30.24 18.31
CA GLY A 92 -11.99 -30.73 17.08
C GLY A 92 -12.87 -30.56 15.85
N LEU A 93 -14.18 -30.85 15.96
CA LEU A 93 -15.15 -30.59 14.89
C LEU A 93 -15.29 -29.09 14.60
N GLY A 94 -15.27 -28.24 15.64
CA GLY A 94 -15.26 -26.79 15.52
C GLY A 94 -14.04 -26.26 14.75
N VAL A 95 -12.85 -26.74 15.10
CA VAL A 95 -11.60 -26.42 14.40
C VAL A 95 -11.64 -26.89 12.95
N GLN A 96 -12.09 -28.11 12.68
CA GLN A 96 -12.21 -28.62 11.31
C GLN A 96 -13.18 -27.79 10.47
N ARG A 97 -14.28 -27.32 11.04
CA ARG A 97 -15.22 -26.42 10.37
C ARG A 97 -14.55 -25.08 10.06
N ALA A 98 -13.89 -24.47 11.05
CA ALA A 98 -13.21 -23.19 10.86
C ALA A 98 -12.12 -23.25 9.78
N VAL A 99 -11.35 -24.35 9.70
CA VAL A 99 -10.36 -24.54 8.63
C VAL A 99 -11.02 -24.71 7.25
N LYS A 100 -12.15 -25.41 7.17
CA LYS A 100 -12.91 -25.46 5.90
C LYS A 100 -13.36 -24.07 5.48
N GLU A 101 -13.78 -23.23 6.43
CA GLU A 101 -14.13 -21.83 6.14
C GLU A 101 -12.91 -21.03 5.65
N LEU A 102 -11.72 -21.20 6.25
CA LEU A 102 -10.49 -20.59 5.76
C LEU A 102 -10.19 -20.98 4.29
N LYS A 103 -10.29 -22.27 3.94
CA LYS A 103 -10.11 -22.72 2.55
C LYS A 103 -11.17 -22.15 1.60
N THR A 104 -12.39 -21.91 2.07
CA THR A 104 -13.38 -21.18 1.25
C THR A 104 -13.00 -19.71 1.06
N CYS A 105 -12.41 -19.07 2.08
CA CYS A 105 -11.87 -17.72 1.97
C CYS A 105 -10.72 -17.64 0.96
N GLU A 106 -9.80 -18.60 0.91
CA GLU A 106 -8.73 -18.65 -0.11
C GLU A 106 -9.29 -18.66 -1.55
N ILE A 107 -10.33 -19.47 -1.79
CA ILE A 107 -10.98 -19.54 -3.10
C ILE A 107 -11.69 -18.21 -3.41
N ALA A 108 -12.36 -17.62 -2.43
CA ALA A 108 -13.01 -16.32 -2.56
C ALA A 108 -12.01 -15.20 -2.84
N PHE A 109 -10.86 -15.21 -2.16
CA PHE A 109 -9.77 -14.27 -2.36
C PHE A 109 -9.24 -14.32 -3.79
N ARG A 110 -8.97 -15.51 -4.33
CA ARG A 110 -8.53 -15.65 -5.73
C ARG A 110 -9.56 -15.11 -6.72
N LYS A 111 -10.86 -15.32 -6.46
CA LYS A 111 -11.94 -14.73 -7.27
C LYS A 111 -11.96 -13.20 -7.15
N ALA A 112 -11.82 -12.67 -5.94
CA ALA A 112 -11.78 -11.24 -5.66
C ALA A 112 -10.59 -10.56 -6.37
N GLN A 113 -9.40 -11.18 -6.37
CA GLN A 113 -8.24 -10.68 -7.13
C GLN A 113 -8.52 -10.57 -8.63
N ILE A 114 -9.12 -11.61 -9.23
CA ILE A 114 -9.48 -11.60 -10.65
C ILE A 114 -10.52 -10.51 -10.93
N GLN A 115 -11.49 -10.33 -10.03
CA GLN A 115 -12.52 -9.31 -10.15
C GLN A 115 -11.94 -7.90 -10.02
N ALA A 116 -11.10 -7.64 -9.03
CA ALA A 116 -10.39 -6.37 -8.86
C ALA A 116 -9.56 -6.02 -10.11
N LYS A 117 -8.83 -7.00 -10.66
CA LYS A 117 -8.07 -6.83 -11.92
C LYS A 117 -8.99 -6.50 -13.10
N ARG A 118 -10.15 -7.15 -13.21
CA ARG A 118 -11.15 -6.86 -14.26
C ARG A 118 -11.73 -5.45 -14.11
N ASN A 119 -12.05 -5.04 -12.89
CA ASN A 119 -12.58 -3.70 -12.59
C ASN A 119 -11.55 -2.62 -12.95
N LEU A 120 -10.28 -2.81 -12.59
CA LEU A 120 -9.18 -1.93 -12.97
C LEU A 120 -9.08 -1.79 -14.49
N GLN A 121 -9.06 -2.91 -15.21
CA GLN A 121 -8.97 -2.88 -16.67
C GLN A 121 -10.22 -2.24 -17.31
N ALA A 122 -11.40 -2.42 -16.73
CA ALA A 122 -12.61 -1.76 -17.19
C ALA A 122 -12.51 -0.23 -17.02
N ALA A 123 -12.02 0.23 -15.87
CA ALA A 123 -11.81 1.65 -15.59
C ALA A 123 -10.76 2.27 -16.53
N GLN A 124 -9.61 1.61 -16.75
CA GLN A 124 -8.61 2.07 -17.71
C GLN A 124 -9.14 2.16 -19.15
N ARG A 125 -10.01 1.23 -19.56
CA ARG A 125 -10.67 1.31 -20.88
C ARG A 125 -11.64 2.48 -20.95
N ALA A 126 -12.42 2.71 -19.89
CA ALA A 126 -13.33 3.85 -19.81
C ALA A 126 -12.58 5.18 -19.87
N GLU A 127 -11.45 5.31 -19.17
CA GLU A 127 -10.59 6.49 -19.24
C GLU A 127 -10.06 6.74 -20.67
N LYS A 128 -9.54 5.70 -21.33
CA LYS A 128 -9.07 5.82 -22.72
C LYS A 128 -10.19 6.23 -23.68
N GLN A 129 -11.42 5.75 -23.46
CA GLN A 129 -12.58 6.14 -24.24
C GLN A 129 -12.96 7.61 -24.00
N LEU A 130 -13.00 8.06 -22.75
CA LEU A 130 -13.27 9.46 -22.41
C LEU A 130 -12.22 10.41 -23.00
N LEU A 131 -10.93 10.03 -22.94
CA LEU A 131 -9.87 10.79 -23.59
C LEU A 131 -10.10 10.84 -25.11
N LEU A 132 -10.37 9.70 -25.76
CA LEU A 132 -10.64 9.68 -27.20
C LEU A 132 -11.87 10.51 -27.58
N GLU A 133 -12.93 10.47 -26.78
CA GLU A 133 -14.15 11.28 -26.97
C GLU A 133 -13.83 12.77 -26.88
N SER A 134 -13.05 13.18 -25.86
CA SER A 134 -12.62 14.58 -25.72
C SER A 134 -11.75 15.07 -26.90
N TYR A 135 -10.98 14.20 -27.55
CA TYR A 135 -10.24 14.52 -28.78
C TYR A 135 -11.10 14.49 -30.05
N SER A 136 -12.19 13.72 -30.06
CA SER A 136 -13.05 13.54 -31.24
C SER A 136 -14.25 14.48 -31.29
N GLN A 137 -14.63 15.11 -30.18
CA GLN A 137 -15.60 16.20 -30.20
C GLN A 137 -15.03 17.36 -31.03
N PRO A 138 -15.65 17.71 -32.18
CA PRO A 138 -15.27 18.90 -32.90
C PRO A 138 -15.58 20.08 -31.98
N ARG A 139 -14.55 20.87 -31.64
CA ARG A 139 -14.73 22.18 -31.02
C ARG A 139 -15.72 22.96 -31.86
N SER A 140 -16.99 22.95 -31.46
CA SER A 140 -18.05 23.70 -32.12
C SER A 140 -17.83 25.16 -31.76
N SER A 141 -17.10 25.81 -32.66
CA SER A 141 -17.04 27.24 -32.94
C SER A 141 -17.89 28.15 -32.05
N THR A 142 -17.24 28.99 -31.25
CA THR A 142 -17.72 30.34 -30.96
C THR A 142 -16.54 31.32 -30.97
N SER A 143 -16.53 32.14 -32.04
CA SER A 143 -16.02 33.51 -32.19
C SER A 143 -14.50 33.84 -32.17
N SER A 144 -13.89 33.72 -33.36
CA SER A 144 -13.00 34.71 -34.05
C SER A 144 -11.55 34.98 -33.54
N PRO A 145 -10.64 35.57 -34.38
CA PRO A 145 -9.86 34.85 -35.39
C PRO A 145 -8.34 35.12 -35.31
N ALA A 146 -7.49 34.10 -35.51
CA ALA A 146 -6.06 34.31 -35.81
C ALA A 146 -5.51 33.19 -36.71
N PRO A 147 -4.79 33.51 -37.81
CA PRO A 147 -4.29 32.52 -38.76
C PRO A 147 -2.95 31.96 -38.26
N GLY A 148 -2.90 30.67 -37.95
CA GLY A 148 -1.66 30.03 -37.56
C GLY A 148 -1.81 28.55 -37.27
N THR A 149 -1.48 27.73 -38.28
CA THR A 149 -0.94 26.37 -38.15
C THR A 149 -1.81 25.29 -37.47
N THR A 150 -2.56 24.57 -38.32
CA THR A 150 -2.70 23.11 -38.37
C THR A 150 -2.29 22.28 -37.15
N ALA A 151 -3.25 21.65 -36.48
CA ALA A 151 -3.01 20.51 -35.59
C ALA A 151 -4.14 19.47 -35.68
N PHE A 152 -4.17 18.74 -36.80
CA PHE A 152 -4.79 17.42 -36.89
C PHE A 152 -3.67 16.39 -36.72
N PRO A 153 -3.74 15.39 -35.82
CA PRO A 153 -2.80 14.28 -35.89
C PRO A 153 -3.21 13.37 -37.05
N PRO A 154 -2.36 13.14 -38.07
CA PRO A 154 -2.71 12.23 -39.13
C PRO A 154 -2.68 10.80 -38.59
N ARG A 155 -3.84 10.16 -38.65
CA ARG A 155 -4.07 8.72 -38.68
C ARG A 155 -2.88 8.02 -39.37
N ARG A 156 -2.13 7.21 -38.62
CA ARG A 156 -1.03 6.36 -39.12
C ARG A 156 -1.53 5.55 -40.33
N LYS A 157 -1.18 5.99 -41.54
CA LYS A 157 -1.31 5.20 -42.76
C LYS A 157 -0.11 4.25 -42.86
N PRO A 158 -0.28 3.05 -43.43
CA PRO A 158 0.84 2.13 -43.68
C PRO A 158 1.85 2.80 -44.60
N ARG A 159 3.14 2.67 -44.26
CA ARG A 159 4.34 3.18 -44.96
C ARG A 159 4.18 3.10 -46.48
N SER A 160 3.81 4.22 -47.09
CA SER A 160 4.25 4.57 -48.44
C SER A 160 5.69 5.08 -48.30
N GLU A 161 6.55 4.72 -49.24
CA GLU A 161 7.98 5.02 -49.19
C GLU A 161 8.20 6.54 -49.10
N MET A 162 8.43 7.03 -47.86
CA MET A 162 8.78 8.42 -47.60
C MET A 162 10.03 8.77 -48.41
N THR A 163 9.97 9.85 -49.16
CA THR A 163 11.11 10.42 -49.89
C THR A 163 12.22 10.80 -48.90
N LYS A 164 13.46 10.87 -49.38
CA LYS A 164 14.63 11.06 -48.52
C LYS A 164 14.53 12.35 -47.70
N GLU A 165 14.00 13.40 -48.32
CA GLU A 165 13.79 14.73 -47.74
C GLU A 165 12.74 14.69 -46.59
N GLU A 166 11.67 13.91 -46.74
CA GLU A 166 10.64 13.78 -45.70
C GLU A 166 11.16 13.02 -44.48
N ARG A 167 12.06 12.03 -44.68
CA ARG A 167 12.75 11.33 -43.59
C ARG A 167 13.71 12.25 -42.83
N GLU A 168 14.43 13.12 -43.55
CA GLU A 168 15.35 14.08 -42.93
C GLU A 168 14.60 15.15 -42.11
N VAL A 169 13.47 15.66 -42.61
CA VAL A 169 12.62 16.60 -41.86
C VAL A 169 12.00 15.92 -40.64
N ASN A 170 11.53 14.67 -40.75
CA ASN A 170 10.98 13.94 -39.62
C ASN A 170 12.06 13.61 -38.57
N ALA A 171 13.25 13.17 -39.00
CA ALA A 171 14.38 12.96 -38.09
C ALA A 171 14.79 14.24 -37.35
N SER A 172 14.79 15.39 -38.05
CA SER A 172 15.07 16.68 -37.43
C SER A 172 13.98 17.07 -36.41
N SER A 173 12.72 16.84 -36.74
CA SER A 173 11.59 17.03 -35.83
C SER A 173 11.71 16.12 -34.59
N ASP A 174 12.02 14.84 -34.77
CA ASP A 174 12.21 13.88 -33.69
C ASP A 174 13.37 14.25 -32.78
N VAL A 175 14.48 14.73 -33.35
CA VAL A 175 15.61 15.25 -32.56
C VAL A 175 15.17 16.45 -31.73
N THR A 176 14.45 17.41 -32.31
CA THR A 176 13.96 18.57 -31.54
C THR A 176 12.95 18.19 -30.46
N ALA A 177 12.09 17.19 -30.72
CA ALA A 177 11.15 16.67 -29.74
C ALA A 177 11.86 15.92 -28.61
N ALA A 178 12.88 15.13 -28.92
CA ALA A 178 13.73 14.45 -27.94
C ALA A 178 14.46 15.46 -27.06
N LEU A 179 15.03 16.52 -27.65
CA LEU A 179 15.76 17.57 -26.92
C LEU A 179 14.84 18.36 -25.97
N ARG A 180 13.58 18.60 -26.35
CA ARG A 180 12.57 19.18 -25.46
C ARG A 180 12.24 18.25 -24.29
N ARG A 181 12.05 16.94 -24.56
CA ARG A 181 11.79 15.96 -23.49
C ARG A 181 12.96 15.86 -22.51
N THR A 182 14.20 15.86 -22.99
CA THR A 182 15.37 15.83 -22.10
C THR A 182 15.50 17.10 -21.28
N HIS A 183 15.17 18.26 -21.87
CA HIS A 183 15.12 19.52 -21.14
C HIS A 183 14.07 19.47 -20.02
N ASP A 184 12.86 19.02 -20.31
CA ASP A 184 11.79 18.91 -19.31
C ASP A 184 12.14 17.91 -18.20
N MET A 185 12.78 16.79 -18.56
CA MET A 185 13.28 15.82 -17.60
C MET A 185 14.38 16.42 -16.70
N MET A 186 15.36 17.14 -17.27
CA MET A 186 16.40 17.83 -16.50
C MET A 186 15.82 18.91 -15.58
N ALA A 187 14.82 19.66 -16.04
CA ALA A 187 14.13 20.66 -15.21
C ALA A 187 13.41 19.99 -14.02
N SER A 188 12.76 18.85 -14.25
CA SER A 188 12.11 18.08 -13.17
C SER A 188 13.11 17.53 -12.16
N GLU A 189 14.24 16.97 -12.60
CA GLU A 189 15.29 16.45 -11.71
C GLU A 189 15.99 17.58 -10.93
N LEU A 190 16.18 18.74 -11.56
CA LEU A 190 16.72 19.91 -10.87
C LEU A 190 15.78 20.37 -9.75
N SER A 191 14.47 20.43 -10.01
CA SER A 191 13.47 20.79 -9.00
C SER A 191 13.43 19.77 -7.84
N ARG A 192 13.58 18.48 -8.16
CA ARG A 192 13.66 17.40 -7.17
C ARG A 192 14.93 17.48 -6.33
N SER A 193 16.07 17.78 -6.96
CA SER A 193 17.35 17.95 -6.27
C SER A 193 17.34 19.15 -5.33
N GLN A 194 16.73 20.27 -5.76
CA GLN A 194 16.57 21.45 -4.93
C GLN A 194 15.70 21.16 -3.70
N PHE A 195 14.55 20.49 -3.89
CA PHE A 195 13.68 20.10 -2.79
C PHE A 195 14.38 19.16 -1.80
N ALA A 196 15.12 18.17 -2.30
CA ALA A 196 15.91 17.27 -1.45
C ALA A 196 17.00 18.03 -0.67
N HIS A 197 17.66 18.99 -1.31
CA HIS A 197 18.67 19.82 -0.65
C HIS A 197 18.07 20.69 0.46
N ASP A 198 16.93 21.33 0.20
CA ASP A 198 16.23 22.14 1.20
C ASP A 198 15.75 21.28 2.37
N THR A 199 15.23 20.07 2.10
CA THR A 199 14.82 19.10 3.14
C THR A 199 16.00 18.64 3.99
N LEU A 200 17.16 18.36 3.38
CA LEU A 200 18.37 17.98 4.12
C LEU A 200 18.90 19.13 4.97
N LYS A 201 18.79 20.37 4.48
CA LYS A 201 19.18 21.56 5.23
C LYS A 201 18.25 21.79 6.42
N GLU A 202 16.94 21.62 6.25
CA GLU A 202 15.96 21.72 7.32
C GLU A 202 16.16 20.62 8.37
N SER A 203 16.38 19.36 7.97
CA SER A 203 16.65 18.27 8.91
C SER A 203 17.96 18.48 9.67
N THR A 204 19.00 19.00 9.00
CA THR A 204 20.28 19.36 9.66
C THR A 204 20.08 20.49 10.67
N ALA A 205 19.24 21.48 10.38
CA ALA A 205 18.92 22.55 11.31
C ALA A 205 18.15 22.03 12.53
N ALA A 206 17.15 21.16 12.34
CA ALA A 206 16.40 20.54 13.42
C ALA A 206 17.29 19.68 14.34
N LEU A 207 18.28 18.96 13.77
CA LEU A 207 19.25 18.19 14.56
C LEU A 207 20.18 19.10 15.38
N ALA A 208 20.57 20.26 14.84
CA ALA A 208 21.38 21.23 15.59
C ALA A 208 20.60 21.81 16.78
N GLU A 209 19.32 22.16 16.58
CA GLU A 209 18.44 22.64 17.64
C GLU A 209 18.26 21.56 18.72
N LEU A 210 18.01 20.31 18.34
CA LEU A 210 17.89 19.21 19.27
C LEU A 210 19.18 19.00 20.09
N SER A 211 20.34 19.06 19.45
CA SER A 211 21.63 19.01 20.14
C SER A 211 21.80 20.14 21.17
N GLU A 212 21.36 21.36 20.85
CA GLU A 212 21.38 22.49 21.78
C GLU A 212 20.43 22.23 22.97
N THR A 213 19.21 21.75 22.73
CA THR A 213 18.26 21.43 23.81
C THR A 213 18.78 20.32 24.74
N TYR A 214 19.45 19.29 24.22
CA TYR A 214 20.05 18.26 25.06
C TYR A 214 21.27 18.76 25.84
N SER A 215 22.10 19.62 25.24
CA SER A 215 23.21 20.25 25.95
C SER A 215 22.72 21.14 27.09
N THR A 216 21.65 21.91 26.89
CA THR A 216 21.05 22.71 27.97
C THR A 216 20.45 21.84 29.07
N LEU A 217 19.82 20.70 28.74
CA LEU A 217 19.30 19.74 29.71
C LEU A 217 20.44 19.13 30.55
N ASP A 218 21.56 18.72 29.93
CA ASP A 218 22.72 18.18 30.66
C ASP A 218 23.34 19.22 31.60
N ASN A 219 23.41 20.48 31.17
CA ASN A 219 23.79 21.60 32.03
C ASN A 219 22.82 21.78 33.22
N LEU A 220 21.51 21.65 33.01
CA LEU A 220 20.53 21.71 34.11
C LEU A 220 20.66 20.51 35.06
N LEU A 221 20.86 19.29 34.57
CA LEU A 221 21.06 18.10 35.39
C LEU A 221 22.34 18.18 36.20
N SER A 222 23.44 18.64 35.62
CA SER A 222 24.69 18.86 36.35
C SER A 222 24.53 19.94 37.43
N SER A 223 23.81 21.04 37.14
CA SER A 223 23.49 22.07 38.14
C SER A 223 22.63 21.53 39.30
N SER A 224 21.63 20.70 38.99
CA SER A 224 20.78 20.03 39.98
C SER A 224 21.57 19.04 40.83
N ARG A 225 22.45 18.24 40.21
CA ARG A 225 23.34 17.32 40.92
C ARG A 225 24.29 18.07 41.86
N ASN A 226 24.84 19.20 41.42
CA ASN A 226 25.68 20.04 42.27
C ASN A 226 24.89 20.59 43.47
N LEU A 227 23.65 21.04 43.26
CA LEU A 227 22.77 21.54 44.32
C LEU A 227 22.37 20.43 45.31
N LEU A 228 22.03 19.23 44.83
CA LEU A 228 21.79 18.08 45.71
C LEU A 228 23.06 17.68 46.47
N GLY A 229 24.24 17.77 45.84
CA GLY A 229 25.52 17.53 46.51
C GLY A 229 25.82 18.54 47.61
N THR A 230 25.52 19.82 47.39
CA THR A 230 25.68 20.86 48.42
C THR A 230 24.65 20.71 49.53
N LEU A 231 23.39 20.35 49.22
CA LEU A 231 22.36 20.06 50.23
C LEU A 231 22.72 18.84 51.09
N LEU A 232 23.16 17.75 50.48
CA LEU A 232 23.56 16.54 51.20
C LEU A 232 24.80 16.81 52.08
N ARG A 233 25.74 17.63 51.61
CA ARG A 233 26.90 18.04 52.40
C ARG A 233 26.53 18.99 53.54
N SER A 234 25.57 19.89 53.31
CA SER A 234 25.02 20.81 54.30
C SER A 234 24.23 20.07 55.40
N GLN A 235 23.43 19.07 55.04
CA GLN A 235 22.68 18.26 56.01
C GLN A 235 23.63 17.44 56.89
N LYS A 236 24.72 16.93 56.31
CA LYS A 236 25.75 16.17 57.05
C LYS A 236 26.59 17.04 57.99
N SER A 237 26.67 18.35 57.79
CA SER A 237 27.38 19.25 58.71
C SER A 237 26.54 19.72 59.90
N ASP A 238 25.22 19.48 59.90
CA ASP A 238 24.29 19.91 60.96
C ASP A 238 23.90 18.75 61.92
N THR A 239 24.68 17.65 61.88
CA THR A 239 24.62 16.49 62.78
C THR A 239 26.01 16.16 63.31
#